data_AF-A0A5C7Q4Q8-F1
#
_entry.id   AF-A0A5C7Q4Q8-F1
#
_cell.length_a   1.000
_cell.length_b   1.000
_cell.length_c   1.000
_cell.angle_alpha   90.00
_cell.angle_beta   90.00
_cell.angle_gamma   90.00
#
_symmetry.space_group_name_H-M   'P 1'
#
loop_
_entity.id
_entity.type
_entity.pdbx_description
1 polymer ?
#
loop_
_entity_poly.entity_id
_entity_poly.type
_entity_poly.pdbx_seq_one_letter_code
_entity_poly.pdbx_strand_id
1 'polypeptide(L)'
;MTAKQKTAEESREIALAPTAGALPDFLRDDQEVAGLGNSQDSSDSSLPFLGIIQSNSPQINESKSEYMEGAKQGMLFSKGLGMFWPARAAKGEDGLVVIPCGFQRNFVEWKPNRGGYADTHPYDLQKMRDLGARKSRVMIEGKEREI
;
A
#
# COMPACT_ATOMS: atom_id res chain seq x y z
N MET A 1 -16.64 -22.28 -62.14
CA MET A 1 -15.91 -21.10 -61.61
C MET A 1 -15.18 -21.52 -60.36
N THR A 2 -13.91 -21.16 -60.33
CA THR A 2 -12.82 -21.71 -59.53
C THR A 2 -12.80 -21.13 -58.11
N ALA A 3 -12.58 -21.95 -57.09
CA ALA A 3 -11.93 -21.51 -55.85
C ALA A 3 -11.20 -22.69 -55.20
N LYS A 4 -9.89 -22.74 -55.40
CA LYS A 4 -8.95 -23.65 -54.72
C LYS A 4 -8.86 -23.22 -53.25
N GLN A 5 -9.15 -24.12 -52.33
CA GLN A 5 -8.64 -24.03 -50.96
C GLN A 5 -7.12 -24.18 -51.01
N LYS A 6 -6.38 -23.23 -50.43
CA LYS A 6 -4.95 -23.34 -50.18
C LYS A 6 -4.68 -22.86 -48.76
N THR A 7 -4.42 -23.84 -47.90
CA THR A 7 -3.78 -23.70 -46.59
C THR A 7 -2.35 -23.17 -46.80
N ALA A 8 -1.96 -22.13 -46.06
CA ALA A 8 -0.54 -21.75 -45.85
C ALA A 8 -0.41 -20.79 -44.66
N GLU A 9 0.07 -21.36 -43.55
CA GLU A 9 1.02 -20.81 -42.58
C GLU A 9 0.82 -19.39 -42.04
N GLU A 10 0.23 -19.35 -40.83
CA GLU A 10 0.24 -18.21 -39.92
C GLU A 10 1.62 -18.11 -39.24
N SER A 11 2.51 -17.29 -39.80
CA SER A 11 3.76 -16.92 -39.12
C SER A 11 3.46 -15.93 -37.99
N ARG A 12 3.16 -16.45 -36.80
CA ARG A 12 3.22 -15.67 -35.55
C ARG A 12 4.69 -15.52 -35.16
N GLU A 13 5.29 -14.40 -35.53
CA GLU A 13 6.51 -13.92 -34.86
C GLU A 13 6.23 -13.85 -33.36
N ILE A 14 6.94 -14.67 -32.59
CA ILE A 14 6.91 -14.65 -31.13
C ILE A 14 7.61 -13.36 -30.73
N ALA A 15 6.82 -12.34 -30.40
CA ALA A 15 7.34 -11.13 -29.78
C ALA A 15 8.04 -11.52 -28.47
N LEU A 16 9.36 -11.39 -28.44
CA LEU A 16 10.12 -11.38 -27.19
C LEU A 16 9.60 -10.22 -26.36
N ALA A 17 8.86 -10.53 -25.30
CA ALA A 17 8.42 -9.54 -24.33
C ALA A 17 9.66 -8.78 -23.81
N PRO A 18 9.64 -7.44 -23.74
CA PRO A 18 10.73 -6.69 -23.14
C PRO A 18 10.89 -7.17 -21.69
N THR A 19 12.12 -7.53 -21.36
CA THR A 19 12.56 -8.09 -20.08
C THR A 19 11.84 -7.39 -18.93
N ALA A 20 11.08 -8.19 -18.19
CA ALA A 20 10.41 -7.79 -16.98
C ALA A 20 11.37 -7.01 -16.05
N GLY A 21 10.88 -5.87 -15.55
CA GLY A 21 11.32 -5.21 -14.33
C GLY A 21 12.82 -5.21 -14.06
N ALA A 22 13.51 -4.15 -14.47
CA ALA A 22 14.70 -3.73 -13.75
C ALA A 22 14.30 -3.56 -12.27
N LEU A 23 14.80 -4.45 -11.40
CA LEU A 23 14.62 -4.31 -9.96
C LEU A 23 15.16 -2.94 -9.53
N PRO A 24 14.49 -2.26 -8.59
CA PRO A 24 15.00 -1.03 -7.99
C PRO A 24 16.46 -1.19 -7.56
N ASP A 25 17.27 -0.13 -7.66
CA ASP A 25 18.72 -0.21 -7.47
C ASP A 25 19.13 -0.80 -6.10
N PHE A 26 18.32 -0.57 -5.07
CA PHE A 26 18.51 -1.12 -3.72
C PHE A 26 18.30 -2.64 -3.60
N LEU A 27 17.73 -3.29 -4.63
CA LEU A 27 17.52 -4.75 -4.72
C LEU A 27 18.58 -5.44 -5.58
N ARG A 28 19.54 -4.70 -6.15
CA ARG A 28 20.55 -5.23 -7.09
C ARG A 28 21.88 -5.57 -6.43
N ASP A 29 22.08 -5.14 -5.18
CA ASP A 29 23.28 -5.42 -4.40
C ASP A 29 23.00 -6.53 -3.38
N ASP A 30 22.85 -7.74 -3.90
CA ASP A 30 22.47 -8.96 -3.19
C ASP A 30 23.67 -9.77 -2.67
N GLN A 31 24.90 -9.26 -2.83
CA GLN A 31 26.14 -9.91 -2.35
C GLN A 31 26.19 -10.05 -0.83
N GLU A 32 25.68 -9.08 -0.07
CA GLU A 32 25.67 -9.12 1.41
C GLU A 32 24.60 -10.05 1.99
N VAL A 33 23.56 -10.38 1.20
CA VAL A 33 22.43 -11.23 1.63
C VAL A 33 22.38 -12.57 0.90
N ALA A 34 23.38 -12.87 0.08
CA ALA A 34 23.48 -14.10 -0.68
C ALA A 34 23.48 -15.33 0.27
N GLY A 35 22.50 -16.21 0.11
CA GLY A 35 22.37 -17.42 0.91
C GLY A 35 21.44 -17.32 2.13
N LEU A 36 20.90 -16.14 2.45
CA LEU A 36 19.86 -15.99 3.49
C LEU A 36 18.50 -16.59 3.10
N GLY A 37 18.32 -16.89 1.80
CA GLY A 37 17.06 -17.40 1.26
C GLY A 37 15.97 -16.32 1.33
N ASN A 38 15.80 -15.55 0.25
CA ASN A 38 14.62 -14.71 0.13
C ASN A 38 13.42 -15.58 -0.24
N SER A 39 12.31 -15.39 0.47
CA SER A 39 11.05 -15.98 0.05
C SER A 39 10.68 -15.41 -1.33
N GLN A 40 10.41 -16.32 -2.26
CA GLN A 40 9.96 -16.00 -3.61
C GLN A 40 8.45 -15.79 -3.65
N ASP A 41 7.75 -16.01 -2.53
CA ASP A 41 6.33 -15.67 -2.45
C ASP A 41 6.17 -14.16 -2.32
N SER A 42 5.49 -13.60 -3.30
CA SER A 42 5.08 -12.19 -3.31
C SER A 42 4.30 -11.76 -2.06
N SER A 43 3.64 -12.70 -1.37
CA SER A 43 2.90 -12.43 -0.14
C SER A 43 3.83 -12.03 1.03
N ASP A 44 5.03 -12.60 1.09
CA ASP A 44 6.00 -12.35 2.17
C ASP A 44 6.69 -10.99 2.04
N SER A 45 6.72 -10.43 0.84
CA SER A 45 7.21 -9.07 0.60
C SER A 45 6.16 -7.99 0.92
N SER A 46 4.94 -8.38 1.33
CA SER A 46 3.86 -7.43 1.55
C SER A 46 3.93 -6.79 2.93
N LEU A 47 3.98 -5.46 2.96
CA LEU A 47 3.85 -4.72 4.22
C LEU A 47 2.41 -4.85 4.76
N PRO A 48 2.23 -5.18 6.05
CA PRO A 48 0.90 -5.32 6.63
C PRO A 48 0.28 -3.94 6.86
N PHE A 49 -0.49 -3.48 5.88
CA PHE A 49 -1.34 -2.30 6.04
C PHE A 49 -2.71 -2.68 6.60
N LEU A 50 -3.24 -1.81 7.46
CA LEU A 50 -4.62 -1.87 7.94
C LEU A 50 -5.49 -0.91 7.12
N GLY A 51 -6.51 -1.46 6.46
CA GLY A 51 -7.55 -0.72 5.76
C GLY A 51 -8.88 -0.81 6.50
N ILE A 52 -9.80 0.09 6.15
CA ILE A 52 -11.21 0.03 6.58
C ILE A 52 -12.05 -0.48 5.41
N ILE A 53 -12.89 -1.49 5.66
CA ILE A 53 -13.82 -2.02 4.67
C ILE A 53 -14.93 -1.00 4.41
N GLN A 54 -15.06 -0.56 3.16
CA GLN A 54 -16.10 0.35 2.69
C GLN A 54 -17.24 -0.43 1.99
N SER A 55 -18.35 0.23 1.69
CA SER A 55 -19.52 -0.39 1.02
C SER A 55 -19.19 -1.01 -0.35
N ASN A 56 -18.16 -0.49 -1.02
CA ASN A 56 -17.76 -0.93 -2.36
C ASN A 56 -16.43 -1.70 -2.32
N SER A 57 -15.97 -2.10 -1.14
CA SER A 57 -14.74 -2.87 -0.98
C SER A 57 -14.91 -4.28 -1.55
N PRO A 58 -13.91 -4.82 -2.27
CA PRO A 58 -14.00 -6.17 -2.84
C PRO A 58 -14.11 -7.26 -1.75
N GLN A 59 -13.66 -6.97 -0.52
CA GLN A 59 -13.70 -7.89 0.61
C GLN A 59 -15.11 -8.33 1.02
N ILE A 60 -16.15 -7.54 0.71
CA ILE A 60 -17.55 -7.88 1.04
C ILE A 60 -18.36 -8.28 -0.19
N ASN A 61 -17.74 -8.31 -1.37
CA ASN A 61 -18.40 -8.65 -2.62
C ASN A 61 -18.11 -10.10 -2.99
N GLU A 62 -19.12 -10.97 -2.84
CA GLU A 62 -19.05 -12.41 -3.14
C GLU A 62 -18.63 -12.73 -4.58
N SER A 63 -18.79 -11.78 -5.51
CA SER A 63 -18.36 -11.96 -6.91
C SER A 63 -16.86 -11.73 -7.13
N LYS A 64 -16.12 -11.30 -6.10
CA LYS A 64 -14.69 -10.98 -6.18
C LYS A 64 -13.86 -12.08 -5.52
N SER A 65 -12.68 -12.32 -6.09
CA SER A 65 -11.71 -13.29 -5.54
C SER A 65 -11.20 -12.92 -4.15
N GLU A 66 -11.25 -11.64 -3.80
CA GLU A 66 -10.79 -11.08 -2.54
C GLU A 66 -11.89 -11.07 -1.46
N TYR A 67 -13.03 -11.71 -1.73
CA TYR A 67 -14.14 -11.84 -0.77
C TYR A 67 -13.69 -12.53 0.51
N MET A 68 -14.07 -11.96 1.65
CA MET A 68 -13.81 -12.49 2.98
C MET A 68 -15.15 -12.79 3.66
N GLU A 69 -15.41 -14.07 3.91
CA GLU A 69 -16.66 -14.50 4.54
C GLU A 69 -16.81 -13.89 5.94
N GLY A 70 -17.98 -13.32 6.21
CA GLY A 70 -18.27 -12.66 7.50
C GLY A 70 -17.71 -11.25 7.66
N ALA A 71 -16.88 -10.78 6.72
CA ALA A 71 -16.42 -9.39 6.71
C ALA A 71 -17.59 -8.44 6.45
N LYS A 72 -17.63 -7.31 7.17
CA LYS A 72 -18.68 -6.30 7.06
C LYS A 72 -18.09 -4.92 6.86
N GLN A 73 -18.91 -4.04 6.28
CA GLN A 73 -18.57 -2.62 6.18
C GLN A 73 -18.23 -2.06 7.57
N GLY A 74 -17.16 -1.27 7.64
CA GLY A 74 -16.67 -0.66 8.87
C GLY A 74 -15.72 -1.52 9.70
N MET A 75 -15.48 -2.79 9.32
CA MET A 75 -14.43 -3.61 9.91
C MET A 75 -13.05 -3.19 9.39
N LEU A 76 -12.01 -3.53 10.17
CA LEU A 76 -10.61 -3.39 9.77
C LEU A 76 -10.19 -4.64 9.00
N PHE A 77 -9.34 -4.49 8.00
CA PHE A 77 -8.76 -5.63 7.27
C PHE A 77 -7.30 -5.39 6.93
N SER A 78 -6.55 -6.48 6.76
CA SER A 78 -5.20 -6.44 6.18
C SER A 78 -5.10 -7.42 5.03
N LYS A 79 -4.71 -6.91 3.86
CA LYS A 79 -4.53 -7.74 2.66
C LYS A 79 -3.38 -8.72 2.83
N GLY A 80 -2.26 -8.27 3.42
CA GLY A 80 -1.07 -9.12 3.62
C GLY A 80 -1.34 -10.28 4.57
N LEU A 81 -2.14 -10.05 5.62
CA LEU A 81 -2.50 -11.10 6.58
C LEU A 81 -3.73 -11.92 6.16
N GLY A 82 -4.54 -11.44 5.22
CA GLY A 82 -5.81 -12.08 4.85
C GLY A 82 -6.84 -12.10 5.99
N MET A 83 -6.70 -11.20 6.96
CA MET A 83 -7.50 -11.16 8.18
C MET A 83 -8.33 -9.88 8.28
N PHE A 84 -9.43 -9.96 9.03
CA PHE A 84 -10.24 -8.82 9.39
C PHE A 84 -10.59 -8.82 10.88
N TRP A 85 -10.86 -7.64 11.42
CA TRP A 85 -11.21 -7.44 12.83
C TRP A 85 -12.36 -6.44 12.95
N PRO A 86 -13.23 -6.59 13.96
CA PRO A 86 -14.16 -5.55 14.35
C PRO A 86 -13.40 -4.26 14.68
N ALA A 87 -13.87 -3.11 14.15
CA ALA A 87 -13.25 -1.82 14.44
C ALA A 87 -13.49 -1.33 15.88
N ARG A 88 -14.48 -1.90 16.57
CA ARG A 88 -14.77 -1.63 17.98
C ARG A 88 -14.81 -2.94 18.73
N ALA A 89 -14.05 -3.04 19.82
CA ALA A 89 -14.24 -4.10 20.79
C ALA A 89 -15.65 -3.98 21.38
N ALA A 90 -16.49 -4.99 21.15
CA ALA A 90 -17.83 -5.09 21.70
C ALA A 90 -17.88 -6.28 22.66
N LYS A 91 -18.94 -6.37 23.47
CA LYS A 91 -19.09 -7.46 24.44
C LYS A 91 -19.23 -8.80 23.68
N GLY A 92 -18.15 -9.59 23.65
CA GLY A 92 -18.10 -10.88 22.95
C GLY A 92 -17.44 -10.86 21.57
N GLU A 93 -16.94 -9.70 21.11
CA GLU A 93 -16.14 -9.60 19.88
C GLU A 93 -14.84 -8.87 20.20
N ASP A 94 -13.74 -9.62 20.20
CA ASP A 94 -12.40 -9.06 20.39
C ASP A 94 -12.01 -8.27 19.14
N GLY A 95 -11.70 -6.98 19.33
CA GLY A 95 -11.19 -6.11 18.27
C GLY A 95 -9.72 -6.40 17.95
N LEU A 96 -9.09 -5.51 17.19
CA LEU A 96 -7.65 -5.58 16.95
C LEU A 96 -6.87 -5.14 18.21
N VAL A 97 -6.07 -6.04 18.78
CA VAL A 97 -5.11 -5.70 19.83
C VAL A 97 -3.85 -5.11 19.20
N VAL A 98 -3.49 -3.89 19.62
CA VAL A 98 -2.32 -3.17 19.11
C VAL A 98 -1.35 -2.92 20.25
N ILE A 99 -0.09 -3.30 20.05
CA ILE A 99 1.02 -2.94 20.94
C ILE A 99 1.80 -1.80 20.25
N PRO A 100 1.73 -0.55 20.75
CA PRO A 100 2.52 0.54 20.18
C PRO A 100 3.99 0.31 20.51
N CYS A 101 4.82 0.11 19.48
CA CYS A 101 6.26 -0.13 19.64
C CYS A 101 7.12 1.15 19.62
N GLY A 102 6.54 2.28 19.20
CA GLY A 102 7.27 3.54 19.10
C GLY A 102 6.38 4.66 18.59
N PHE A 103 6.82 5.89 18.82
CA PHE A 103 6.17 7.10 18.32
C PHE A 103 7.22 8.00 17.69
N GLN A 104 6.98 8.44 16.46
CA GLN A 104 7.84 9.40 15.78
C GLN A 104 7.00 10.62 15.37
N ARG A 105 7.49 11.80 15.75
CA ARG A 105 6.90 13.07 15.34
C ARG A 105 7.70 13.61 14.16
N ASN A 106 7.04 13.79 13.02
CA ASN A 106 7.63 14.27 11.78
C ASN A 106 6.72 15.30 11.11
N PHE A 107 7.30 16.09 10.20
CA PHE A 107 6.57 16.91 9.25
C PHE A 107 6.55 16.22 7.89
N VAL A 108 5.36 15.98 7.34
CA VAL A 108 5.20 15.40 6.01
C VAL A 108 5.06 16.52 4.99
N GLU A 109 5.93 16.52 3.99
CA GLU A 109 5.88 17.44 2.87
C GLU A 109 5.01 16.87 1.75
N TRP A 110 4.13 17.71 1.23
CA TRP A 110 3.20 17.37 0.16
C TRP A 110 3.44 18.25 -1.05
N LYS A 111 3.46 17.64 -2.23
CA LYS A 111 3.51 18.37 -3.49
C LYS A 111 2.21 19.17 -3.67
N PRO A 112 2.27 20.38 -4.24
CA PRO A 112 1.08 21.17 -4.53
C PRO A 112 0.15 20.44 -5.53
N ASN A 113 -1.09 20.92 -5.66
CA ASN A 113 -2.06 20.43 -6.65
C ASN A 113 -2.35 18.92 -6.58
N ARG A 114 -2.44 18.36 -5.36
CA ARG A 114 -2.64 16.91 -5.14
C ARG A 114 -1.52 16.06 -5.76
N GLY A 115 -0.32 16.61 -5.90
CA GLY A 115 0.84 15.90 -6.45
C GLY A 115 1.39 14.76 -5.58
N GLY A 116 0.81 14.56 -4.39
CA GLY A 116 1.14 13.45 -3.50
C GLY A 116 2.28 13.75 -2.54
N TYR A 117 2.77 12.69 -1.91
CA TYR A 117 3.87 12.73 -0.94
C TYR A 117 5.16 13.24 -1.60
N ALA A 118 5.88 14.12 -0.90
CA ALA A 118 7.20 14.61 -1.32
C ALA A 118 8.30 14.00 -0.43
N ASP A 119 8.26 14.29 0.86
CA ASP A 119 9.31 13.89 1.81
C ASP A 119 8.80 13.90 3.27
N THR A 120 9.60 13.33 4.19
CA THR A 120 9.34 13.33 5.63
C THR A 120 10.52 13.96 6.37
N HIS A 121 10.25 15.02 7.11
CA HIS A 121 11.25 15.75 7.89
C HIS A 121 11.13 15.44 9.38
N PRO A 122 12.25 15.42 10.13
CA PRO A 122 12.19 15.31 11.59
C PRO A 122 11.44 16.51 12.17
N TYR A 123 10.93 16.36 13.38
CA TYR A 123 10.28 17.46 14.10
C TYR A 123 11.28 18.56 14.48
N ASP A 124 11.50 19.48 13.54
CA ASP A 124 12.35 20.66 13.70
C ASP A 124 11.62 21.90 13.15
N LEU A 125 11.17 22.75 14.07
CA LEU A 125 10.43 23.97 13.75
C LEU A 125 11.28 25.02 13.03
N GLN A 126 12.58 25.06 13.30
CA GLN A 126 13.46 26.04 12.70
C GLN A 126 13.74 25.66 11.24
N LYS A 127 14.05 24.39 11.00
CA LYS A 127 14.15 23.84 9.64
C LYS A 127 12.89 24.09 8.82
N MET A 128 11.70 23.89 9.39
CA MET A 128 10.43 24.17 8.68
C MET A 128 10.25 25.66 8.34
N ARG A 129 10.66 26.56 9.23
CA ARG A 129 10.60 28.01 8.98
C ARG A 129 11.55 28.42 7.86
N ASP A 130 12.76 27.85 7.85
CA ASP A 130 13.77 28.12 6.82
C ASP A 130 13.33 27.59 5.45
N LEU A 131 12.61 26.46 5.41
CA LEU A 131 11.97 25.92 4.22
C LEU A 131 10.73 26.71 3.76
N GLY A 132 10.38 27.80 4.43
CA GLY A 132 9.28 28.68 4.04
C GLY A 132 7.89 28.13 4.35
N ALA A 133 7.78 27.16 5.28
CA ALA A 133 6.48 26.70 5.76
C ALA A 133 5.72 27.88 6.37
N ARG A 134 4.61 28.27 5.74
CA ARG A 134 3.73 29.32 6.27
C ARG A 134 3.08 28.79 7.55
N LYS A 135 3.09 29.60 8.62
CA LYS A 135 2.38 29.31 9.87
C LYS A 135 0.96 28.85 9.54
N SER A 136 0.67 27.57 9.76
CA SER A 136 -0.68 27.04 9.65
C SER A 136 -1.23 26.93 11.06
N ARG A 137 -2.45 27.43 11.25
CA ARG A 137 -3.19 27.21 12.50
C ARG A 137 -3.54 25.74 12.55
N VAL A 138 -2.99 25.02 13.51
CA VAL A 138 -3.30 23.60 13.70
C VAL A 138 -4.00 23.44 15.05
N MET A 139 -5.10 22.72 15.05
CA MET A 139 -5.80 22.33 16.27
C MET A 139 -5.02 21.20 16.94
N ILE A 140 -4.39 21.49 18.07
CA ILE A 140 -3.76 20.49 18.94
C ILE A 140 -4.55 20.46 20.24
N GLU A 141 -5.05 19.28 20.62
CA GLU A 141 -5.79 19.05 21.87
C GLU A 141 -7.03 19.95 22.02
N GLY A 142 -7.75 20.22 20.93
CA GLY A 142 -8.96 21.05 20.97
C GLY A 142 -8.71 22.54 21.23
N LYS A 143 -7.44 22.99 21.23
CA LYS A 143 -7.08 24.40 21.31
C LYS A 143 -6.40 24.83 20.02
N GLU A 144 -6.78 26.00 19.51
CA GLU A 144 -6.03 26.62 18.42
C GLU A 144 -4.63 26.97 18.92
N ARG A 145 -3.61 26.44 18.25
CA ARG A 145 -2.23 26.83 18.49
C ARG A 145 -1.61 27.30 17.17
N GLU A 146 -0.96 28.45 17.22
CA GLU A 146 -0.03 28.85 16.18
C GLU A 146 1.30 28.14 16.40
N ILE A 147 1.86 27.56 15.34
CA ILE A 147 3.15 26.87 15.33
C ILE A 147 4.08 27.59 14.35
#